data_AF-A0A1E4K2Z1-F1
#
_entry.id   AF-A0A1E4K2Z1-F1
#
_cell.length_a   1.000
_cell.length_b   1.000
_cell.length_c   1.000
_cell.angle_alpha   90.00
_cell.angle_beta   90.00
_cell.angle_gamma   90.00
#
_symmetry.space_group_name_H-M   'P 1'
#
loop_
_entity.id
_entity.type
_entity.pdbx_description
1 polymer ?
#
loop_
_entity_poly.entity_id
_entity_poly.type
_entity_poly.pdbx_seq_one_letter_code
_entity_poly.pdbx_strand_id
1 'polypeptide(L)'
;MDIRLCTVRLDARAQQRTNLAAGLLAAHGYRAEVVAWDGAGCALLLVALDSEQGRRSAELARVRGIPVLALSPDGRGTCDGIVAIESEGTAATLAAAMYRLLARHGTNDSTPPAGRPSRPADERRAKPRGGSDLALVRLARDSRLRRGDVEATMRGRTIRIHADSGRVTAQSLSDLLSVRDLLGVAGWAFGVQAGGRNLPPAGEVSASLDAFYVVGALRVQAVLPAFPDRPVELRDWPDLGTAPEAVVALQVARLLSRRGAGWRASAQAAGLDAGEVNACLWAFAAAHLLALPQAVAQPPPAPRRFGERVMSGLARRFGLTWRQV
;
A
#
# COMPACT_ATOMS: atom_id res chain seq x y z
N MET A 1 7.76 10.41 14.07
CA MET A 1 8.80 11.45 13.95
C MET A 1 8.09 12.76 13.67
N ASP A 2 8.26 13.75 14.53
CA ASP A 2 7.61 15.05 14.37
C ASP A 2 8.47 15.87 13.40
N ILE A 3 7.88 16.31 12.29
CA ILE A 3 8.58 17.04 11.24
C ILE A 3 7.87 18.36 10.95
N ARG A 4 8.66 19.40 10.77
CA ARG A 4 8.16 20.73 10.40
C ARG A 4 8.21 20.87 8.88
N LEU A 5 7.05 20.96 8.24
CA LEU A 5 6.89 21.31 6.84
C LEU A 5 6.65 22.81 6.75
N CYS A 6 7.47 23.50 5.98
CA CYS A 6 7.33 24.94 5.78
C CYS A 6 6.71 25.24 4.42
N THR A 7 5.80 26.21 4.36
CA THR A 7 5.21 26.68 3.10
C THR A 7 5.54 28.16 2.86
N VAL A 8 5.71 28.54 1.60
CA VAL A 8 5.90 29.93 1.18
C VAL A 8 4.82 30.29 0.18
N ARG A 9 3.91 31.18 0.59
CA ARG A 9 2.90 31.84 -0.26
C ARG A 9 2.21 30.89 -1.24
N LEU A 10 1.72 29.77 -0.72
CA LEU A 10 0.81 28.92 -1.47
C LEU A 10 -0.55 29.61 -1.56
N ASP A 11 -1.23 29.47 -2.70
CA ASP A 11 -2.64 29.84 -2.80
C ASP A 11 -3.50 28.97 -1.87
N ALA A 12 -4.75 29.35 -1.64
CA ALA A 12 -5.63 28.65 -0.69
C ALA A 12 -5.84 27.16 -1.05
N ARG A 13 -5.86 26.84 -2.35
CA ARG A 13 -6.09 25.47 -2.85
C ARG A 13 -4.83 24.62 -2.70
N ALA A 14 -3.67 25.16 -3.02
CA ALA A 14 -2.36 24.56 -2.80
C ALA A 14 -2.06 24.37 -1.31
N GLN A 15 -2.46 25.33 -0.46
CA GLN A 15 -2.33 25.22 1.00
C GLN A 15 -3.25 24.14 1.56
N GLN A 16 -4.52 24.08 1.14
CA GLN A 16 -5.45 23.02 1.53
C GLN A 16 -4.93 21.64 1.11
N ARG A 17 -4.43 21.52 -0.12
CA ARG A 17 -3.83 20.28 -0.62
C ARG A 17 -2.58 19.89 0.17
N THR A 18 -1.75 20.86 0.54
CA THR A 18 -0.56 20.65 1.36
C THR A 18 -0.93 20.14 2.75
N ASN A 19 -1.98 20.68 3.37
CA ASN A 19 -2.47 20.20 4.67
C ASN A 19 -2.98 18.75 4.57
N LEU A 20 -3.71 18.42 3.50
CA LEU A 20 -4.16 17.04 3.24
C LEU A 20 -2.96 16.10 3.01
N ALA A 21 -1.98 16.52 2.21
CA ALA A 21 -0.77 15.75 1.95
C ALA A 21 0.07 15.54 3.22
N ALA A 22 0.19 16.55 4.08
CA ALA A 22 0.83 16.45 5.38
C ALA A 22 0.12 15.45 6.30
N GLY A 23 -1.22 15.43 6.28
CA GLY A 23 -2.02 14.40 6.95
C GLY A 23 -1.74 12.99 6.43
N LEU A 24 -1.55 12.84 5.12
CA LEU A 24 -1.19 11.55 4.51
C LEU A 24 0.23 11.08 4.88
N LEU A 25 1.14 11.98 5.28
CA LEU A 25 2.46 11.59 5.79
C LEU A 25 2.39 10.85 7.14
N ALA A 26 1.28 10.98 7.88
CA ALA A 26 1.04 10.19 9.09
C ALA A 26 0.98 8.69 8.79
N ALA A 27 0.49 8.30 7.61
CA ALA A 27 0.53 6.90 7.14
C ALA A 27 1.97 6.38 6.97
N HIS A 28 2.95 7.28 6.84
CA HIS A 28 4.37 6.99 6.74
C HIS A 28 5.12 7.23 8.06
N GLY A 29 4.41 7.42 9.19
CA GLY A 29 5.01 7.58 10.52
C GLY A 29 5.56 8.98 10.82
N TYR A 30 5.32 9.94 9.92
CA TYR A 30 5.66 11.36 10.12
C TYR A 30 4.46 12.12 10.65
N ARG A 31 4.62 12.80 11.79
CA ARG A 31 3.65 13.81 12.23
C ARG A 31 4.13 15.14 11.67
N ALA A 32 3.50 15.55 10.58
CA ALA A 32 3.86 16.76 9.89
C ALA A 32 3.04 17.95 10.40
N GLU A 33 3.72 18.98 10.89
CA GLU A 33 3.12 20.28 11.14
C GLU A 33 3.40 21.20 9.95
N VAL A 34 2.36 21.81 9.40
CA VAL A 34 2.48 22.74 8.26
C VAL A 34 2.46 24.16 8.79
N VAL A 35 3.55 24.89 8.61
CA VAL A 35 3.69 26.28 9.06
C VAL A 35 4.24 27.17 7.95
N ALA A 36 4.00 28.47 8.06
CA ALA A 36 4.64 29.43 7.17
C ALA A 36 6.15 29.45 7.40
N TRP A 37 6.94 29.55 6.32
CA TRP A 37 8.38 29.64 6.45
C TRP A 37 8.80 31.02 6.94
N ASP A 38 9.46 31.05 8.09
CA ASP A 38 10.06 32.21 8.74
C ASP A 38 11.55 32.39 8.37
N GLY A 39 12.07 31.54 7.48
CA GLY A 39 13.49 31.49 7.16
C GLY A 39 14.33 30.69 8.16
N ALA A 40 13.73 29.95 9.10
CA ALA A 40 14.44 29.00 9.97
C ALA A 40 14.58 27.60 9.31
N GLY A 41 15.30 26.69 9.98
CA GLY A 41 15.45 25.30 9.53
C GLY A 41 14.13 24.53 9.53
N CYS A 42 13.89 23.73 8.49
CA CYS A 42 12.73 22.86 8.39
C CYS A 42 13.08 21.55 7.69
N ALA A 43 12.23 20.54 7.84
CA ALA A 43 12.47 19.22 7.25
C ALA A 43 12.23 19.21 5.73
N LEU A 44 11.35 20.08 5.25
CA LEU A 44 11.00 20.24 3.84
C LEU A 44 10.35 21.61 3.61
N LEU A 45 10.76 22.30 2.55
CA LEU A 45 10.15 23.56 2.12
C LEU A 45 9.28 23.34 0.88
N LEU A 46 8.04 23.83 0.93
CA LEU A 46 7.11 23.89 -0.19
C LEU A 46 6.96 25.30 -0.72
N VAL A 47 7.22 25.48 -2.01
CA VAL A 47 7.22 26.79 -2.67
C VAL A 47 6.45 26.74 -3.98
N ALA A 48 5.73 27.81 -4.30
CA ALA A 48 5.23 28.05 -5.65
C ALA A 48 6.29 28.86 -6.43
N LEU A 49 6.74 28.38 -7.60
CA LEU A 49 7.80 29.04 -8.38
C LEU A 49 7.29 30.16 -9.31
N ASP A 50 5.99 30.34 -9.39
CA ASP A 50 5.32 31.41 -10.14
C ASP A 50 5.74 32.80 -9.65
N SER A 51 5.97 32.97 -8.35
CA SER A 51 6.38 34.22 -7.73
C SER A 51 7.90 34.39 -7.58
N GLU A 52 8.38 35.63 -7.72
CA GLU A 52 9.79 35.99 -7.46
C GLU A 52 10.23 35.63 -6.03
N GLN A 53 9.32 35.81 -5.06
CA GLN A 53 9.55 35.47 -3.67
C GLN A 53 9.71 33.96 -3.45
N GLY A 54 8.91 33.13 -4.15
CA GLY A 54 9.04 31.67 -4.11
C GLY A 54 10.37 31.19 -4.69
N ARG A 55 10.84 31.80 -5.79
CA ARG A 55 12.17 31.50 -6.37
C ARG A 55 13.31 31.89 -5.44
N ARG A 56 13.27 33.10 -4.84
CA ARG A 56 14.27 33.54 -3.84
C ARG A 56 14.29 32.61 -2.62
N SER A 57 13.10 32.16 -2.19
CA SER A 57 12.97 31.25 -1.04
C SER A 57 13.51 29.85 -1.32
N ALA A 58 13.24 29.32 -2.52
CA ALA A 58 13.79 28.05 -2.99
C ALA A 58 15.33 28.09 -3.02
N GLU A 59 15.90 29.17 -3.53
CA GLU A 59 17.35 29.35 -3.60
C GLU A 59 17.98 29.46 -2.21
N LEU A 60 17.36 30.21 -1.30
CA LEU A 60 17.83 30.33 0.08
C LEU A 60 17.78 28.98 0.83
N ALA A 61 16.74 28.18 0.61
CA ALA A 61 16.62 26.85 1.18
C ALA A 61 17.67 25.88 0.61
N ARG A 62 17.94 25.97 -0.70
CA ARG A 62 18.99 25.19 -1.38
C ARG A 62 20.37 25.47 -0.80
N VAL A 63 20.74 26.74 -0.63
CA VAL A 63 22.01 27.14 0.00
C VAL A 63 22.16 26.55 1.41
N ARG A 64 21.04 26.34 2.11
CA ARG A 64 20.99 25.77 3.46
C ARG A 64 20.84 24.25 3.51
N GLY A 65 20.87 23.57 2.37
CA GLY A 65 20.69 22.12 2.29
C GLY A 65 19.30 21.63 2.72
N ILE A 66 18.30 22.51 2.71
CA ILE A 66 16.91 22.16 3.01
C ILE A 66 16.30 21.62 1.71
N PRO A 67 15.65 20.44 1.72
CA PRO A 67 15.03 19.92 0.52
C PRO A 67 13.84 20.81 0.13
N VAL A 68 13.70 21.10 -1.16
CA VAL A 68 12.65 21.96 -1.70
C VAL A 68 11.74 21.19 -2.63
N LEU A 69 10.44 21.36 -2.41
CA LEU A 69 9.40 20.87 -3.28
C LEU A 69 8.70 22.06 -3.95
N ALA A 70 8.91 22.17 -5.25
CA ALA A 70 8.39 23.26 -6.05
C ALA A 70 7.05 22.87 -6.70
N LEU A 71 6.05 23.73 -6.57
CA LEU A 71 4.82 23.64 -7.35
C LEU A 71 4.99 24.51 -8.60
N SER A 72 4.89 23.88 -9.77
CA SER A 72 5.00 24.53 -11.08
C SER A 72 3.83 24.06 -11.96
N PRO A 73 3.21 24.93 -12.78
CA PRO A 73 2.11 24.55 -13.65
C PRO A 73 2.47 23.41 -14.61
N ASP A 74 3.71 23.35 -15.09
CA ASP A 74 4.13 22.35 -16.08
C ASP A 74 4.80 21.12 -15.46
N GLY A 75 4.98 21.09 -14.13
CA GLY A 75 5.67 20.00 -13.41
C GLY A 75 7.12 19.73 -13.84
N ARG A 76 7.66 20.53 -14.76
CA ARG A 76 9.00 20.41 -15.32
C ARG A 76 9.94 21.38 -14.64
N GLY A 77 11.05 20.85 -14.14
CA GLY A 77 12.07 21.62 -13.42
C GLY A 77 12.70 20.77 -12.33
N THR A 78 13.83 20.17 -12.63
CA THR A 78 14.66 19.49 -11.64
C THR A 78 16.01 20.18 -11.63
N CYS A 79 16.32 20.80 -10.51
CA CYS A 79 17.65 21.29 -10.18
C CYS A 79 18.11 20.54 -8.93
N ASP A 80 19.41 20.44 -8.68
CA ASP A 80 19.92 19.73 -7.49
C ASP A 80 19.24 20.28 -6.21
N GLY A 81 18.55 19.39 -5.50
CA GLY A 81 17.80 19.70 -4.27
C GLY A 81 16.37 20.23 -4.45
N ILE A 82 15.91 20.48 -5.68
CA ILE A 82 14.55 20.98 -5.98
C ILE A 82 13.80 19.96 -6.85
N VAL A 83 12.68 19.46 -6.34
CA VAL A 83 11.75 18.61 -7.10
C VAL A 83 10.52 19.42 -7.48
N ALA A 84 10.32 19.67 -8.77
CA ALA A 84 9.08 20.25 -9.27
C ALA A 84 7.97 19.19 -9.40
N ILE A 85 6.75 19.59 -9.06
CA ILE A 85 5.52 18.82 -9.28
C ILE A 85 4.47 19.76 -9.86
N GLU A 86 3.56 19.19 -10.67
CA GLU A 86 2.42 19.89 -11.22
C GLU A 86 1.58 20.56 -10.12
N SER A 87 1.29 21.86 -10.30
CA SER A 87 0.51 22.65 -9.36
C SER A 87 -0.95 22.19 -9.25
N GLU A 88 -1.47 21.40 -10.19
CA GLU A 88 -2.84 20.88 -10.21
C GLU A 88 -2.94 19.39 -9.80
N GLY A 89 -1.84 18.76 -9.39
CA GLY A 89 -1.82 17.36 -8.96
C GLY A 89 -2.68 17.06 -7.71
N THR A 90 -2.89 15.77 -7.43
CA THR A 90 -3.66 15.33 -6.25
C THR A 90 -2.88 15.49 -4.94
N ALA A 91 -3.57 15.49 -3.79
CA ALA A 91 -2.90 15.45 -2.48
C ALA A 91 -2.02 14.20 -2.30
N ALA A 92 -2.38 13.08 -2.92
CA ALA A 92 -1.62 11.84 -2.88
C ALA A 92 -0.31 11.93 -3.65
N THR A 93 -0.31 12.56 -4.84
CA THR A 93 0.93 12.79 -5.61
C THR A 93 1.86 13.75 -4.88
N LEU A 94 1.30 14.77 -4.23
CA LEU A 94 2.05 15.69 -3.38
C LEU A 94 2.68 14.98 -2.16
N ALA A 95 1.90 14.16 -1.45
CA ALA A 95 2.38 13.39 -0.29
C ALA A 95 3.49 12.39 -0.68
N ALA A 96 3.33 11.70 -1.81
CA ALA A 96 4.35 10.78 -2.32
C ALA A 96 5.67 11.51 -2.65
N ALA A 97 5.59 12.72 -3.20
CA ALA A 97 6.76 13.53 -3.50
C ALA A 97 7.44 14.08 -2.23
N MET A 98 6.65 14.57 -1.26
CA MET A 98 7.15 14.97 0.07
C MET A 98 7.89 13.81 0.76
N TYR A 99 7.29 12.62 0.77
CA TYR A 99 7.89 11.43 1.37
C TYR A 99 9.21 11.05 0.72
N ARG A 100 9.29 11.06 -0.63
CA ARG A 100 10.54 10.75 -1.36
C ARG A 100 11.66 11.73 -1.00
N LEU A 101 11.36 13.01 -0.83
CA LEU A 101 12.36 14.01 -0.45
C LEU A 101 12.84 13.83 0.98
N LEU A 102 11.92 13.64 1.93
CA LEU A 102 12.24 13.40 3.33
C LEU A 102 13.08 12.12 3.51
N ALA A 103 12.74 11.04 2.79
CA ALA A 103 13.48 9.79 2.84
C ALA A 103 14.90 9.90 2.27
N ARG A 104 15.13 10.79 1.28
CA ARG A 104 16.47 11.03 0.69
C ARG A 104 17.37 11.93 1.54
N HIS A 105 16.79 12.86 2.30
CA HIS A 105 17.55 13.78 3.14
C HIS A 105 17.80 13.25 4.55
N GLY A 106 16.95 12.36 5.07
CA GLY A 106 17.19 11.67 6.34
C GLY A 106 18.38 10.70 6.35
N THR A 107 18.90 10.31 5.16
CA THR A 107 20.01 9.37 5.01
C THR A 107 21.40 10.02 4.92
N ASN A 108 21.48 11.36 4.95
CA ASN A 108 22.76 12.07 4.76
C ASN A 108 23.49 12.43 6.06
N ASP A 109 22.94 12.11 7.25
CA ASP A 109 23.59 12.40 8.54
C ASP A 109 24.09 11.13 9.24
N SER A 110 24.83 10.28 8.52
CA SER A 110 25.50 9.12 9.12
C SER A 110 26.87 8.92 8.49
N THR A 111 27.87 9.37 9.22
CA THR A 111 29.27 8.98 9.08
C THR A 111 29.37 7.46 8.85
N PRO A 112 30.13 6.99 7.84
CA PRO A 112 30.18 5.56 7.53
C PRO A 112 31.04 4.85 8.59
N PRO A 113 30.56 3.80 9.28
CA PRO A 113 31.46 2.90 9.96
C PRO A 113 32.10 2.00 8.90
N ALA A 114 33.43 2.02 8.89
CA ALA A 114 34.30 1.18 8.09
C ALA A 114 33.88 -0.30 8.18
N GLY A 115 34.02 -0.99 7.05
CA GLY A 115 33.46 -2.32 6.84
C GLY A 115 33.97 -3.42 7.77
N ARG A 116 33.16 -4.48 7.85
CA ARG A 116 33.63 -5.85 7.99
C ARG A 116 32.67 -6.81 7.27
N PRO A 117 33.19 -7.84 6.57
CA PRO A 117 32.37 -8.79 5.84
C PRO A 117 31.74 -9.84 6.77
N SER A 118 30.46 -10.14 6.48
CA SER A 118 29.70 -11.39 6.67
C SER A 118 30.11 -12.39 7.77
N ARG A 119 29.18 -12.71 8.68
CA ARG A 119 28.57 -14.06 8.82
C ARG A 119 27.35 -14.07 9.77
N PRO A 120 26.45 -15.05 9.61
CA PRO A 120 25.06 -15.01 10.06
C PRO A 120 24.89 -15.43 11.52
N ALA A 121 23.93 -14.84 12.21
CA ALA A 121 23.44 -15.32 13.50
C ALA A 121 21.97 -15.74 13.35
N ASP A 122 21.77 -17.05 13.53
CA ASP A 122 20.56 -17.78 13.88
C ASP A 122 19.36 -17.75 12.92
N GLU A 123 19.53 -18.55 11.86
CA GLU A 123 18.47 -19.32 11.24
C GLU A 123 17.72 -20.20 12.27
N ARG A 124 16.61 -19.69 12.82
CA ARG A 124 15.41 -20.53 12.97
C ARG A 124 14.57 -20.44 11.70
N ARG A 125 15.20 -20.77 10.57
CA ARG A 125 14.50 -20.93 9.29
C ARG A 125 13.64 -22.19 9.37
N ALA A 126 12.34 -21.99 9.55
CA ALA A 126 11.38 -23.05 9.29
C ALA A 126 11.62 -23.57 7.86
N LYS A 127 11.96 -24.85 7.75
CA LYS A 127 12.24 -25.56 6.49
C LYS A 127 11.14 -25.23 5.46
N PRO A 128 11.47 -24.66 4.28
CA PRO A 128 10.47 -24.34 3.27
C PRO A 128 9.85 -25.65 2.78
N ARG A 129 8.60 -25.90 3.17
CA ARG A 129 7.79 -26.96 2.57
C ARG A 129 7.43 -26.50 1.15
N GLY A 130 8.18 -26.98 0.17
CA GLY A 130 7.88 -26.86 -1.25
C GLY A 130 6.66 -27.72 -1.57
N GLY A 131 5.48 -27.14 -1.46
CA GLY A 131 4.25 -27.73 -1.97
C GLY A 131 4.10 -27.40 -3.45
N SER A 132 3.50 -28.32 -4.20
CA SER A 132 3.10 -28.14 -5.61
C SER A 132 1.98 -27.11 -5.82
N ASP A 133 1.54 -26.44 -4.75
CA ASP A 133 0.42 -25.51 -4.78
C ASP A 133 0.82 -24.13 -5.31
N LEU A 134 -0.04 -23.57 -6.15
CA LEU A 134 0.06 -22.19 -6.63
C LEU A 134 0.11 -21.22 -5.44
N ALA A 135 0.93 -20.17 -5.54
CA ALA A 135 1.12 -19.20 -4.46
C ALA A 135 -0.21 -18.67 -3.92
N LEU A 136 -1.08 -18.20 -4.83
CA LEU A 136 -2.35 -17.59 -4.46
C LEU A 136 -3.26 -18.56 -3.71
N VAL A 137 -3.31 -19.82 -4.15
CA VAL A 137 -4.10 -20.88 -3.51
C VAL A 137 -3.57 -21.18 -2.10
N ARG A 138 -2.24 -21.26 -1.96
CA ARG A 138 -1.59 -21.51 -0.68
C ARG A 138 -1.82 -20.35 0.31
N LEU A 139 -1.69 -19.10 -0.15
CA LEU A 139 -2.00 -17.89 0.62
C LEU A 139 -3.47 -17.85 1.06
N ALA A 140 -4.40 -18.27 0.20
CA ALA A 140 -5.83 -18.32 0.52
C ALA A 140 -6.19 -19.44 1.53
N ARG A 141 -5.53 -20.60 1.47
CA ARG A 141 -5.84 -21.78 2.30
C ARG A 141 -5.14 -21.78 3.65
N ASP A 142 -3.88 -21.37 3.70
CA ASP A 142 -3.11 -21.40 4.94
C ASP A 142 -3.45 -20.19 5.82
N SER A 143 -4.19 -20.46 6.91
CA SER A 143 -4.60 -19.42 7.86
C SER A 143 -3.45 -18.65 8.49
N ARG A 144 -2.25 -19.24 8.59
CA ARG A 144 -1.05 -18.58 9.14
C ARG A 144 -0.48 -17.58 8.15
N LEU A 145 -0.45 -17.96 6.87
CA LEU A 145 0.03 -17.07 5.80
C LEU A 145 -0.96 -15.95 5.49
N ARG A 146 -2.26 -16.24 5.57
CA ARG A 146 -3.33 -15.27 5.27
C ARG A 146 -3.44 -14.12 6.27
N ARG A 147 -3.10 -14.37 7.54
CA ARG A 147 -3.29 -13.41 8.64
C ARG A 147 -1.99 -12.84 9.18
N GLY A 148 -0.86 -13.46 8.89
CA GLY A 148 0.44 -13.01 9.36
C GLY A 148 1.16 -12.17 8.31
N ASP A 149 2.21 -11.49 8.75
CA ASP A 149 3.19 -10.92 7.84
C ASP A 149 4.05 -12.05 7.27
N VAL A 150 4.19 -12.06 5.95
CA VAL A 150 4.80 -13.17 5.21
C VAL A 150 5.88 -12.64 4.29
N GLU A 151 7.06 -13.24 4.39
CA GLU A 151 8.07 -13.12 3.35
C GLU A 151 7.84 -14.22 2.32
N ALA A 152 7.67 -13.83 1.06
CA ALA A 152 7.47 -14.75 -0.05
C ALA A 152 8.61 -14.60 -1.07
N THR A 153 9.24 -15.72 -1.41
CA THR A 153 10.39 -15.76 -2.32
C THR A 153 10.10 -16.65 -3.52
N MET A 154 10.43 -16.16 -4.71
CA MET A 154 10.34 -16.88 -5.98
C MET A 154 11.51 -16.49 -6.88
N ARG A 155 12.26 -17.48 -7.37
CA ARG A 155 13.41 -17.28 -8.29
C ARG A 155 14.38 -16.17 -7.85
N GLY A 156 14.71 -16.14 -6.56
CA GLY A 156 15.61 -15.15 -5.96
C GLY A 156 14.99 -13.76 -5.71
N ARG A 157 13.74 -13.52 -6.12
CA ARG A 157 13.00 -12.30 -5.80
C ARG A 157 12.20 -12.48 -4.53
N THR A 158 12.21 -11.47 -3.67
CA THR A 158 11.51 -11.51 -2.38
C THR A 158 10.54 -10.35 -2.27
N ILE A 159 9.32 -10.66 -1.84
CA ILE A 159 8.33 -9.68 -1.42
C ILE A 159 7.95 -9.90 0.04
N ARG A 160 7.47 -8.84 0.68
CA ARG A 160 6.87 -8.91 2.01
C ARG A 160 5.41 -8.55 1.92
N ILE A 161 4.57 -9.44 2.41
CA ILE A 161 3.13 -9.28 2.54
C ILE A 161 2.87 -8.83 3.97
N HIS A 162 2.26 -7.67 4.12
CA HIS A 162 1.90 -7.07 5.40
C HIS A 162 0.38 -7.12 5.56
N ALA A 163 -0.13 -8.23 6.08
CA ALA A 163 -1.57 -8.53 6.09
C ALA A 163 -2.35 -7.49 6.91
N ASP A 164 -1.80 -7.05 8.05
CA ASP A 164 -2.45 -6.08 8.93
C ASP A 164 -2.58 -4.68 8.32
N SER A 165 -1.65 -4.29 7.46
CA SER A 165 -1.67 -2.99 6.78
C SER A 165 -2.31 -3.04 5.39
N GLY A 166 -2.57 -4.24 4.86
CA GLY A 166 -3.07 -4.43 3.50
C GLY A 166 -2.04 -4.02 2.44
N ARG A 167 -0.75 -4.19 2.70
CA ARG A 167 0.35 -3.77 1.81
C ARG A 167 1.22 -4.93 1.37
N VAL A 168 1.81 -4.79 0.19
CA VAL A 168 2.93 -5.62 -0.27
C VAL A 168 4.13 -4.72 -0.53
N THR A 169 5.32 -5.15 -0.12
CA THR A 169 6.57 -4.40 -0.31
C THR A 169 7.62 -5.25 -1.03
N ALA A 170 8.47 -4.59 -1.80
CA ALA A 170 9.56 -5.20 -2.54
C ALA A 170 10.74 -4.22 -2.65
N GLN A 171 11.94 -4.72 -2.95
CA GLN A 171 13.11 -3.87 -3.17
C GLN A 171 12.94 -2.92 -4.37
N SER A 172 12.21 -3.36 -5.39
CA SER A 172 11.96 -2.55 -6.59
C SER A 172 10.54 -2.77 -7.13
N LEU A 173 10.06 -1.83 -7.95
CA LEU A 173 8.80 -1.98 -8.68
C LEU A 173 8.88 -3.15 -9.66
N SER A 174 10.05 -3.37 -10.28
CA SER A 174 10.27 -4.50 -11.19
C SER A 174 10.08 -5.84 -10.49
N ASP A 175 10.59 -5.99 -9.26
CA ASP A 175 10.41 -7.20 -8.47
C ASP A 175 8.93 -7.41 -8.14
N LEU A 176 8.24 -6.37 -7.69
CA LEU A 176 6.82 -6.41 -7.36
C LEU A 176 5.98 -6.87 -8.57
N LEU A 177 6.19 -6.26 -9.73
CA LEU A 177 5.47 -6.63 -10.96
C LEU A 177 5.82 -8.04 -11.42
N SER A 178 7.10 -8.42 -11.41
CA SER A 178 7.57 -9.74 -11.84
C SER A 178 7.02 -10.85 -10.95
N VAL A 179 7.01 -10.65 -9.64
CA VAL A 179 6.49 -11.60 -8.64
C VAL A 179 4.99 -11.75 -8.77
N ARG A 180 4.24 -10.67 -9.01
CA ARG A 180 2.80 -10.70 -9.23
C ARG A 180 2.41 -11.65 -10.36
N ASP A 181 3.16 -11.61 -11.45
CA ASP A 181 2.90 -12.43 -12.65
C ASP A 181 3.24 -13.91 -12.43
N LEU A 182 3.96 -14.23 -11.36
CA LEU A 182 4.35 -15.59 -10.99
C LEU A 182 3.44 -16.23 -9.93
N LEU A 183 2.34 -15.57 -9.52
CA LEU A 183 1.43 -16.10 -8.49
C LEU A 183 0.75 -17.43 -8.89
N GLY A 184 0.62 -17.67 -10.19
CA GLY A 184 0.12 -18.92 -10.77
C GLY A 184 1.19 -19.97 -11.08
N VAL A 185 2.42 -19.77 -10.61
CA VAL A 185 3.54 -20.69 -10.81
C VAL A 185 3.86 -21.41 -9.50
N ALA A 186 4.11 -22.72 -9.54
CA ALA A 186 4.53 -23.48 -8.37
C ALA A 186 5.99 -23.19 -7.97
N GLY A 187 6.38 -23.52 -6.73
CA GLY A 187 7.76 -23.34 -6.24
C GLY A 187 8.00 -22.13 -5.34
N TRP A 188 6.93 -21.51 -4.85
CA TRP A 188 7.03 -20.42 -3.87
C TRP A 188 7.51 -20.92 -2.51
N ALA A 189 8.47 -20.20 -1.94
CA ALA A 189 8.85 -20.32 -0.54
C ALA A 189 8.15 -19.22 0.27
N PHE A 190 7.55 -19.60 1.40
CA PHE A 190 6.89 -18.67 2.32
C PHE A 190 7.48 -18.83 3.71
N GLY A 191 7.84 -17.71 4.33
CA GLY A 191 8.24 -17.61 5.74
C GLY A 191 7.31 -16.68 6.49
N VAL A 192 6.68 -17.16 7.57
CA VAL A 192 5.91 -16.31 8.48
C VAL A 192 6.90 -15.51 9.32
N GLN A 193 6.76 -14.19 9.35
CA GLN A 193 7.56 -13.33 10.21
C GLN A 193 6.91 -13.23 11.60
N ALA A 194 7.72 -13.41 12.65
CA ALA A 194 7.26 -13.28 14.01
C ALA A 194 7.16 -11.80 14.39
N GLY A 195 5.95 -11.38 14.75
CA GLY A 195 5.54 -10.12 15.39
C GLY A 195 6.58 -9.02 15.54
N GLY A 196 6.51 -8.04 14.63
CA GLY A 196 7.04 -6.69 14.79
C GLY A 196 6.39 -5.84 13.73
N ARG A 197 5.92 -4.62 14.05
CA ARG A 197 5.48 -3.64 13.05
C ARG A 197 6.71 -3.26 12.21
N ASN A 198 7.04 -4.11 11.25
CA ASN A 198 8.13 -3.90 10.33
C ASN A 198 7.64 -2.89 9.30
N LEU A 199 7.79 -1.62 9.63
CA LEU A 199 7.80 -0.56 8.62
C LEU A 199 8.71 -1.03 7.47
N PRO A 200 8.27 -0.91 6.20
CA PRO A 200 9.12 -1.25 5.08
C PRO A 200 10.48 -0.55 5.26
N PRO A 201 11.60 -1.29 5.15
CA PRO A 201 12.92 -0.68 5.09
C PRO A 201 12.92 0.51 4.12
N ALA A 202 13.58 1.59 4.52
CA ALA A 202 13.70 2.78 3.68
C ALA A 202 14.20 2.39 2.28
N GLY A 203 13.45 2.76 1.25
CA GLY A 203 13.77 2.43 -0.15
C GLY A 203 12.91 1.34 -0.79
N GLU A 204 12.08 0.61 -0.04
CA GLU A 204 11.18 -0.38 -0.62
C GLU A 204 9.97 0.24 -1.32
N VAL A 205 9.59 -0.34 -2.46
CA VAL A 205 8.36 -0.02 -3.18
C VAL A 205 7.19 -0.71 -2.50
N SER A 206 6.11 0.02 -2.27
CA SER A 206 4.90 -0.48 -1.60
C SER A 206 3.67 -0.32 -2.48
N ALA A 207 2.83 -1.36 -2.55
CA ALA A 207 1.55 -1.35 -3.24
C ALA A 207 0.42 -1.91 -2.37
N SER A 208 -0.83 -1.70 -2.79
CA SER A 208 -1.99 -2.37 -2.17
C SER A 208 -1.89 -3.89 -2.36
N LEU A 209 -2.11 -4.62 -1.27
CA LEU A 209 -2.15 -6.08 -1.27
C LEU A 209 -3.34 -6.61 -2.07
N ASP A 210 -4.51 -6.00 -1.91
CA ASP A 210 -5.75 -6.41 -2.59
C ASP A 210 -5.58 -6.25 -4.11
N ALA A 211 -5.05 -5.10 -4.54
CA ALA A 211 -4.74 -4.84 -5.95
C ALA A 211 -3.69 -5.82 -6.49
N PHE A 212 -2.64 -6.09 -5.71
CA PHE A 212 -1.59 -7.03 -6.09
C PHE A 212 -2.15 -8.44 -6.34
N TYR A 213 -2.97 -8.96 -5.42
CA TYR A 213 -3.58 -10.27 -5.58
C TYR A 213 -4.63 -10.32 -6.68
N VAL A 214 -5.49 -9.31 -6.81
CA VAL A 214 -6.54 -9.28 -7.84
C VAL A 214 -5.91 -9.25 -9.23
N VAL A 215 -4.98 -8.34 -9.48
CA VAL A 215 -4.33 -8.22 -10.80
C VAL A 215 -3.53 -9.48 -11.11
N GLY A 216 -2.80 -10.03 -10.14
CA GLY A 216 -2.08 -11.28 -10.34
C GLY A 216 -2.99 -12.47 -10.60
N ALA A 217 -4.12 -12.58 -9.87
CA ALA A 217 -5.10 -13.65 -10.05
C ALA A 217 -5.74 -13.62 -11.44
N LEU A 218 -6.16 -12.45 -11.93
CA LEU A 218 -6.74 -12.29 -13.26
C LEU A 218 -5.75 -12.70 -14.35
N ARG A 219 -4.46 -12.35 -14.20
CA ARG A 219 -3.40 -12.76 -15.14
C ARG A 219 -3.19 -14.27 -15.20
N VAL A 220 -3.42 -14.98 -14.09
CA VAL A 220 -3.20 -16.43 -13.99
C VAL A 220 -4.50 -17.23 -13.93
N GLN A 221 -5.63 -16.62 -14.28
CA GLN A 221 -6.96 -17.22 -14.09
C GLN A 221 -7.11 -18.60 -14.74
N ALA A 222 -6.46 -18.82 -15.89
CA ALA A 222 -6.53 -20.06 -16.65
C ALA A 222 -5.92 -21.26 -15.92
N VAL A 223 -4.99 -21.03 -14.98
CA VAL A 223 -4.33 -22.11 -14.22
C VAL A 223 -4.87 -22.23 -12.80
N LEU A 224 -5.75 -21.32 -12.36
CA LEU A 224 -6.34 -21.39 -11.03
C LEU A 224 -7.36 -22.53 -10.95
N PRO A 225 -7.33 -23.36 -9.88
CA PRO A 225 -8.37 -24.34 -9.66
C PRO A 225 -9.72 -23.64 -9.41
N ALA A 226 -10.81 -24.38 -9.60
CA ALA A 226 -12.13 -23.88 -9.25
C ALA A 226 -12.20 -23.54 -7.74
N PHE A 227 -12.77 -22.38 -7.43
CA PHE A 227 -13.00 -21.95 -6.08
C PHE A 227 -14.09 -22.85 -5.45
N PRO A 228 -13.89 -23.32 -4.20
CA PRO A 228 -14.82 -24.26 -3.57
C PRO A 228 -16.25 -23.72 -3.55
N ASP A 229 -17.21 -24.60 -3.84
CA ASP A 229 -18.63 -24.24 -3.85
C ASP A 229 -19.16 -24.15 -2.43
N ARG A 230 -19.13 -22.94 -1.88
CA ARG A 230 -19.60 -22.65 -0.52
C ARG A 230 -20.12 -21.22 -0.44
N PRO A 231 -20.99 -20.95 0.55
CA PRO A 231 -21.36 -19.57 0.87
C PRO A 231 -20.11 -18.77 1.20
N VAL A 232 -19.99 -17.61 0.55
CA VAL A 232 -18.94 -16.63 0.81
C VAL A 232 -19.60 -15.27 0.97
N GLU A 233 -19.20 -14.56 2.00
CA GLU A 233 -19.61 -13.18 2.21
C GLU A 233 -18.38 -12.28 2.20
N LEU A 234 -18.54 -11.07 1.69
CA LEU A 234 -17.49 -10.06 1.74
C LEU A 234 -17.44 -9.44 3.15
N ARG A 235 -16.26 -9.48 3.78
CA ARG A 235 -16.02 -8.87 5.09
C ARG A 235 -15.77 -7.38 4.99
N ASP A 236 -14.97 -7.01 4.00
CA ASP A 236 -14.50 -5.65 3.74
C ASP A 236 -14.33 -5.43 2.24
N TRP A 237 -14.41 -4.17 1.80
CA TRP A 237 -14.20 -3.80 0.41
C TRP A 237 -12.72 -3.92 0.01
N PRO A 238 -12.43 -4.42 -1.21
CA PRO A 238 -11.06 -4.46 -1.72
C PRO A 238 -10.52 -3.05 -1.97
N ASP A 239 -9.28 -2.79 -1.56
CA ASP A 239 -8.54 -1.58 -1.94
C ASP A 239 -7.79 -1.83 -3.25
N LEU A 240 -8.39 -1.44 -4.37
CA LEU A 240 -7.75 -1.62 -5.68
C LEU A 240 -6.72 -0.53 -6.00
N GLY A 241 -6.54 0.47 -5.13
CA GLY A 241 -5.63 1.59 -5.37
C GLY A 241 -5.80 2.19 -6.77
N THR A 242 -4.73 2.18 -7.55
CA THR A 242 -4.69 2.67 -8.95
C THR A 242 -4.71 1.52 -9.96
N ALA A 243 -5.38 0.39 -9.70
CA ALA A 243 -5.49 -0.73 -10.63
C ALA A 243 -6.79 -0.63 -11.47
N PRO A 244 -6.81 0.13 -12.58
CA PRO A 244 -8.00 0.30 -13.39
C PRO A 244 -8.43 -1.00 -14.08
N GLU A 245 -7.55 -1.98 -14.24
CA GLU A 245 -7.87 -3.26 -14.88
C GLU A 245 -8.72 -4.18 -13.97
N ALA A 246 -8.87 -3.83 -12.69
CA ALA A 246 -9.54 -4.65 -11.69
C ALA A 246 -11.04 -4.32 -11.50
N VAL A 247 -11.71 -3.70 -12.49
CA VAL A 247 -13.14 -3.33 -12.41
C VAL A 247 -14.03 -4.54 -12.07
N VAL A 248 -13.74 -5.71 -12.65
CA VAL A 248 -14.49 -6.95 -12.37
C VAL A 248 -14.47 -7.30 -10.88
N ALA A 249 -13.39 -7.00 -10.16
CA ALA A 249 -13.32 -7.23 -8.71
C ALA A 249 -14.31 -6.36 -7.94
N LEU A 250 -14.58 -5.12 -8.36
CA LEU A 250 -15.62 -4.29 -7.73
C LEU A 250 -17.03 -4.83 -8.02
N GLN A 251 -17.26 -5.37 -9.22
CA GLN A 251 -18.54 -6.00 -9.58
C GLN A 251 -18.77 -7.26 -8.74
N VAL A 252 -17.75 -8.11 -8.59
CA VAL A 252 -17.79 -9.30 -7.73
C VAL A 252 -17.97 -8.91 -6.26
N ALA A 253 -17.25 -7.90 -5.77
CA ALA A 253 -17.41 -7.41 -4.40
C ALA A 253 -18.83 -6.87 -4.14
N ARG A 254 -19.41 -6.15 -5.09
CA ARG A 254 -20.80 -5.67 -5.03
C ARG A 254 -21.80 -6.82 -5.00
N LEU A 255 -21.58 -7.85 -5.83
CA LEU A 255 -22.39 -9.05 -5.86
C LEU A 255 -22.36 -9.77 -4.51
N LEU A 256 -21.16 -9.99 -3.94
CA LEU A 256 -20.97 -10.64 -2.65
C LEU A 256 -21.49 -9.82 -1.46
N SER A 257 -21.67 -8.51 -1.63
CA SER A 257 -22.26 -7.63 -0.61
C SER A 257 -23.80 -7.71 -0.57
N ARG A 258 -24.44 -8.22 -1.63
CA ARG A 258 -25.89 -8.40 -1.67
C ARG A 258 -26.26 -9.72 -0.99
N ARG A 259 -27.08 -9.65 0.07
CA ARG A 259 -27.69 -10.83 0.67
C ARG A 259 -28.67 -11.44 -0.32
N GLY A 260 -28.40 -12.66 -0.79
CA GLY A 260 -29.19 -13.33 -1.81
C GLY A 260 -28.55 -14.63 -2.29
N ALA A 261 -29.19 -15.27 -3.29
CA ALA A 261 -28.79 -16.55 -3.85
C ALA A 261 -27.28 -16.68 -4.12
N GLY A 262 -26.77 -17.92 -4.02
CA GLY A 262 -25.34 -18.25 -4.10
C GLY A 262 -24.60 -17.52 -5.23
N TRP A 263 -23.36 -17.10 -4.95
CA TRP A 263 -22.58 -16.18 -5.78
C TRP A 263 -22.46 -16.61 -7.25
N ARG A 264 -22.47 -17.92 -7.55
CA ARG A 264 -22.42 -18.46 -8.92
C ARG A 264 -23.64 -18.09 -9.75
N ALA A 265 -24.84 -18.33 -9.21
CA ALA A 265 -26.09 -17.99 -9.89
C ALA A 265 -26.20 -16.48 -10.10
N SER A 266 -25.80 -15.70 -9.09
CA SER A 266 -25.75 -14.24 -9.17
C SER A 266 -24.74 -13.74 -10.19
N ALA A 267 -23.58 -14.40 -10.33
CA ALA A 267 -22.54 -14.00 -11.29
C ALA A 267 -22.95 -14.32 -12.72
N GLN A 268 -23.57 -15.48 -12.93
CA GLN A 268 -24.13 -15.87 -14.22
C GLN A 268 -25.26 -14.92 -14.65
N ALA A 269 -26.17 -14.57 -13.73
CA ALA A 269 -27.25 -13.61 -14.02
C ALA A 269 -26.73 -12.20 -14.33
N ALA A 270 -25.58 -11.83 -13.75
CA ALA A 270 -24.91 -10.55 -14.03
C ALA A 270 -24.02 -10.59 -15.29
N GLY A 271 -23.90 -11.73 -15.97
CA GLY A 271 -23.08 -11.88 -17.18
C GLY A 271 -21.58 -11.78 -16.93
N LEU A 272 -21.11 -12.09 -15.71
CA LEU A 272 -19.68 -12.06 -15.38
C LEU A 272 -18.97 -13.33 -15.86
N ASP A 273 -17.74 -13.20 -16.34
CA ASP A 273 -16.93 -14.34 -16.76
C ASP A 273 -16.61 -15.24 -15.55
N ALA A 274 -16.79 -16.55 -15.72
CA ALA A 274 -16.61 -17.51 -14.63
C ALA A 274 -15.14 -17.62 -14.18
N GLY A 275 -14.20 -17.45 -15.10
CA GLY A 275 -12.76 -17.46 -14.82
C GLY A 275 -12.33 -16.23 -14.02
N GLU A 276 -12.81 -15.05 -14.41
CA GLU A 276 -12.52 -13.80 -13.70
C GLU A 276 -13.15 -13.78 -12.30
N VAL A 277 -14.38 -14.26 -12.16
CA VAL A 277 -15.05 -14.42 -10.85
C VAL A 277 -14.25 -15.39 -9.98
N ASN A 278 -13.83 -16.53 -10.53
CA ASN A 278 -13.00 -17.51 -9.84
C ASN A 278 -11.67 -16.90 -9.35
N ALA A 279 -11.00 -16.13 -10.21
CA ALA A 279 -9.77 -15.42 -9.86
C ALA A 279 -9.98 -14.40 -8.74
N CYS A 280 -11.06 -13.60 -8.82
CA CYS A 280 -11.41 -12.63 -7.79
C CYS A 280 -11.68 -13.30 -6.44
N LEU A 281 -12.37 -14.45 -6.41
CA LEU A 281 -12.62 -15.18 -5.17
C LEU A 281 -11.34 -15.71 -4.52
N TRP A 282 -10.40 -16.24 -5.31
CA TRP A 282 -9.08 -16.63 -4.80
C TRP A 282 -8.29 -15.44 -4.27
N ALA A 283 -8.30 -14.30 -4.99
CA ALA A 283 -7.65 -13.08 -4.54
C ALA A 283 -8.25 -12.56 -3.22
N PHE A 284 -9.59 -12.50 -3.12
CA PHE A 284 -10.27 -12.06 -1.90
C PHE A 284 -10.04 -13.02 -0.73
N ALA A 285 -9.96 -14.32 -0.99
CA ALA A 285 -9.60 -15.29 0.03
C ALA A 285 -8.15 -15.09 0.52
N ALA A 286 -7.19 -14.86 -0.39
CA ALA A 286 -5.80 -14.60 -0.05
C ALA A 286 -5.62 -13.27 0.71
N ALA A 287 -6.36 -12.23 0.33
CA ALA A 287 -6.41 -10.92 1.00
C ALA A 287 -7.21 -10.92 2.32
N HIS A 288 -7.73 -12.07 2.75
CA HIS A 288 -8.60 -12.19 3.94
C HIS A 288 -9.92 -11.39 3.90
N LEU A 289 -10.38 -11.01 2.71
CA LEU A 289 -11.60 -10.23 2.51
C LEU A 289 -12.88 -11.10 2.54
N LEU A 290 -12.77 -12.43 2.47
CA LEU A 290 -13.92 -13.33 2.55
C LEU A 290 -14.16 -13.86 3.97
N ALA A 291 -15.42 -13.86 4.39
CA ALA A 291 -15.91 -14.64 5.52
C ALA A 291 -16.16 -16.05 5.02
N LEU A 292 -15.19 -16.92 5.28
CA LEU A 292 -15.37 -18.36 5.10
C LEU A 292 -15.99 -18.88 6.39
N PRO A 293 -17.21 -19.42 6.40
CA PRO A 293 -17.81 -19.97 7.61
C PRO A 293 -16.86 -21.01 8.20
N GLN A 294 -16.36 -20.73 9.41
CA GLN A 294 -15.67 -21.75 10.21
C GLN A 294 -16.75 -22.67 10.79
N ALA A 295 -16.50 -23.97 10.80
CA ALA A 295 -17.39 -24.98 11.39
C ALA A 295 -17.56 -24.89 12.92
N VAL A 296 -17.22 -23.75 13.54
CA VAL A 296 -17.38 -23.52 14.98
C VAL A 296 -18.37 -22.39 15.14
N ALA A 297 -19.57 -22.74 15.64
CA ALA A 297 -20.61 -21.79 15.99
C ALA A 297 -20.08 -20.81 17.05
N GLN A 298 -19.73 -19.59 16.62
CA GLN A 298 -19.62 -18.45 17.53
C GLN A 298 -20.98 -17.74 17.58
N PRO A 299 -21.42 -17.28 18.76
CA PRO A 299 -22.67 -16.55 18.89
C PRO A 299 -22.62 -15.29 18.01
N PRO A 300 -23.76 -14.89 17.41
CA PRO A 300 -23.78 -13.79 16.45
C PRO A 300 -23.33 -12.50 17.13
N PRO A 301 -22.27 -11.82 16.64
CA PRO A 301 -21.97 -10.48 17.11
C PRO A 301 -23.11 -9.54 16.70
N ALA A 302 -23.44 -8.59 17.58
CA ALA A 302 -24.47 -7.59 17.36
C ALA A 302 -24.35 -6.91 15.97
N PRO A 303 -25.48 -6.52 15.34
CA PRO A 303 -25.47 -5.92 14.01
C PRO A 303 -24.77 -4.55 14.05
N ARG A 304 -23.47 -4.54 13.72
CA ARG A 304 -22.71 -3.30 13.50
C ARG A 304 -23.01 -2.77 12.10
N ARG A 305 -23.34 -1.49 11.99
CA ARG A 305 -23.77 -0.85 10.74
C ARG A 305 -22.64 -0.89 9.72
N PHE A 306 -22.98 -1.28 8.49
CA PHE A 306 -22.06 -1.45 7.35
C PHE A 306 -21.09 -0.27 7.15
N GLY A 307 -21.55 0.97 7.36
CA GLY A 307 -20.74 2.17 7.22
C GLY A 307 -19.60 2.31 8.23
N GLU A 308 -19.74 1.79 9.45
CA GLU A 308 -18.71 1.90 10.48
C GLU A 308 -17.49 1.04 10.16
N ARG A 309 -17.65 -0.15 9.55
CA ARG A 309 -16.53 -1.02 9.15
C ARG A 309 -15.79 -0.48 7.94
N VAL A 310 -16.51 0.04 6.95
CA VAL A 310 -15.92 0.66 5.76
C VAL A 310 -15.07 1.87 6.16
N MET A 311 -15.58 2.73 7.05
CA MET A 311 -14.85 3.92 7.52
C MET A 311 -13.74 3.61 8.53
N SER A 312 -13.92 2.67 9.46
CA SER A 312 -12.85 2.29 10.38
C SER A 312 -11.75 1.47 9.70
N GLY A 313 -12.08 0.72 8.65
CA GLY A 313 -11.11 0.06 7.77
C GLY A 313 -10.33 1.06 6.94
N LEU A 314 -11.00 1.99 6.24
CA LEU A 314 -10.34 3.09 5.52
C LEU A 314 -9.49 3.95 6.47
N ALA A 315 -10.01 4.32 7.64
CA ALA A 315 -9.28 5.07 8.65
C ALA A 315 -8.02 4.32 9.10
N ARG A 316 -8.13 3.03 9.44
CA ARG A 316 -6.98 2.20 9.83
C ARG A 316 -5.97 2.04 8.67
N ARG A 317 -6.44 1.97 7.41
CA ARG A 317 -5.62 1.88 6.18
C ARG A 317 -4.94 3.21 5.81
N PHE A 318 -5.43 4.35 6.32
CA PHE A 318 -4.79 5.67 6.22
C PHE A 318 -4.08 6.11 7.52
N GLY A 319 -3.95 5.24 8.52
CA GLY A 319 -3.32 5.57 9.81
C GLY A 319 -4.14 6.48 10.73
N LEU A 320 -5.43 6.69 10.42
CA LEU A 320 -6.36 7.48 11.21
C LEU A 320 -7.02 6.61 12.30
N THR A 321 -7.05 7.10 13.54
CA THR A 321 -7.84 6.49 14.62
C THR A 321 -9.18 7.20 14.69
N TRP A 322 -10.27 6.44 14.52
CA TRP A 322 -11.62 6.97 14.70
C TRP A 322 -11.88 7.15 16.20
N ARG A 323 -11.80 8.39 16.69
CA ARG A 323 -12.31 8.75 18.02
C ARG A 323 -13.81 8.97 17.90
N GLN A 324 -14.58 8.13 18.59
CA GLN A 324 -15.98 8.45 18.87
C GLN A 324 -16.01 9.72 19.74
N VAL A 325 -16.72 10.74 19.26
CA VAL A 325 -17.31 11.78 20.09
C VAL A 325 -18.69 11.28 20.49
#